data_AF-A0A3M1CD43-F1
#
_entry.id   AF-A0A3M1CD43-F1
#
_cell.length_a   1.000
_cell.length_b   1.000
_cell.length_c   1.000
_cell.angle_alpha   90.00
_cell.angle_beta   90.00
_cell.angle_gamma   90.00
#
_symmetry.space_group_name_H-M   'P 1'
#
loop_
_entity.id
_entity.type
_entity.pdbx_description
1 polymer ?
#
loop_
_entity_poly.entity_id
_entity_poly.type
_entity_poly.pdbx_seq_one_letter_code
_entity_poly.pdbx_strand_id
1 'polypeptide(L)'
;MVFQFQVFDSWEKASQRAKAIYSIENHVQVYSSVPQALLESTQSLYRSFSHKKKVLYLKDQEPYISLAVTELVKQGVKAIPLTADEINQHEFKEVLAIIYATDVPLIGKRLDLSFLEQEELQKFVKIEVSYASHFYEDEPFVVDEQNQIKIFSLSGFTLLVHGSRPRVRPLVTPFEFFGDLDFTKDVVKKKEQHKELIESFEQKRPGGFQPLFGSTDQRWYDRSVFYWEDMDGYAFIDELSKELGKTLLPPGKEELLETASLSRWGGLRTTHWLKAQGLSEEAIRGLVCVHHSLLNQSGFDEVVKTVRERVLKYQTGEK
;
A
#
# COMPACT_ATOMS: atom_id res chain seq x y z
N MET A 1 -34.20 3.68 -13.56
CA MET A 1 -33.71 2.28 -13.35
C MET A 1 -32.86 1.75 -14.50
N VAL A 2 -32.44 2.58 -15.47
CA VAL A 2 -31.55 2.16 -16.60
C VAL A 2 -30.07 2.39 -16.26
N PHE A 3 -29.75 3.36 -15.39
CA PHE A 3 -28.38 3.73 -15.03
C PHE A 3 -27.60 2.67 -14.21
N GLN A 4 -28.27 1.85 -13.40
CA GLN A 4 -27.58 0.85 -12.56
C GLN A 4 -26.98 -0.31 -13.38
N PHE A 5 -27.62 -0.71 -14.48
CA PHE A 5 -27.14 -1.82 -15.31
C PHE A 5 -25.89 -1.43 -16.11
N GLN A 6 -25.85 -0.21 -16.66
CA GLN A 6 -24.69 0.26 -17.45
C GLN A 6 -23.40 0.37 -16.62
N VAL A 7 -23.52 0.72 -15.34
CA VAL A 7 -22.38 0.83 -14.41
C VAL A 7 -21.81 -0.54 -14.08
N PHE A 8 -22.66 -1.52 -13.79
CA PHE A 8 -22.23 -2.89 -13.51
C PHE A 8 -21.48 -3.49 -14.71
N ASP A 9 -22.02 -3.31 -15.93
CA ASP A 9 -21.39 -3.78 -17.16
C ASP A 9 -20.02 -3.12 -17.39
N SER A 10 -19.86 -1.85 -17.05
CA SER A 10 -18.58 -1.13 -17.18
C SER A 10 -17.51 -1.65 -16.20
N TRP A 11 -17.93 -1.98 -14.98
CA TRP A 11 -17.05 -2.50 -13.94
C TRP A 11 -16.61 -3.94 -14.20
N GLU A 12 -17.53 -4.78 -14.68
CA GLU A 12 -17.20 -6.15 -15.09
C GLU A 12 -16.23 -6.13 -16.28
N LYS A 13 -16.48 -5.27 -17.28
CA LYS A 13 -15.54 -5.07 -18.40
C LYS A 13 -14.16 -4.62 -17.93
N ALA A 14 -14.09 -3.67 -16.99
CA ALA A 14 -12.82 -3.23 -16.41
C ALA A 14 -12.08 -4.38 -15.70
N SER A 15 -12.81 -5.20 -14.95
CA SER A 15 -12.27 -6.37 -14.27
C SER A 15 -11.77 -7.45 -15.23
N GLN A 16 -12.48 -7.69 -16.33
CA GLN A 16 -12.02 -8.60 -17.40
C GLN A 16 -10.79 -8.05 -18.13
N ARG A 17 -10.73 -6.72 -18.38
CA ARG A 17 -9.53 -6.08 -18.98
C ARG A 17 -8.32 -6.22 -18.07
N ALA A 18 -8.46 -5.92 -16.78
CA ALA A 18 -7.38 -6.10 -15.80
C ALA A 18 -6.92 -7.56 -15.73
N LYS A 19 -7.88 -8.50 -15.66
CA LYS A 19 -7.60 -9.94 -15.67
C LYS A 19 -6.76 -10.36 -16.88
N ALA A 20 -7.11 -9.87 -18.08
CA ALA A 20 -6.40 -10.17 -19.31
C ALA A 20 -4.99 -9.54 -19.35
N ILE A 21 -4.86 -8.27 -18.97
CA ILE A 21 -3.59 -7.54 -19.02
C ILE A 21 -2.57 -8.12 -18.04
N TYR A 22 -3.04 -8.50 -16.84
CA TYR A 22 -2.17 -9.04 -15.78
C TYR A 22 -2.10 -10.56 -15.76
N SER A 23 -2.66 -11.22 -16.79
CA SER A 23 -2.65 -12.68 -16.93
C SER A 23 -3.10 -13.43 -15.66
N ILE A 24 -4.12 -12.90 -14.98
CA ILE A 24 -4.65 -13.47 -13.73
C ILE A 24 -5.62 -14.59 -14.09
N GLU A 25 -5.44 -15.79 -13.55
CA GLU A 25 -6.38 -16.91 -13.79
C GLU A 25 -7.65 -16.80 -12.92
N ASN A 26 -7.46 -16.36 -11.68
CA ASN A 26 -8.48 -16.20 -10.65
C ASN A 26 -9.58 -15.18 -11.02
N HIS A 27 -10.62 -15.10 -10.18
CA HIS A 27 -11.62 -14.03 -10.31
C HIS A 27 -11.04 -12.70 -9.82
N VAL A 28 -11.18 -11.65 -10.61
CA VAL A 28 -10.63 -10.31 -10.36
C VAL A 28 -11.76 -9.30 -10.24
N GLN A 29 -11.59 -8.33 -9.37
CA GLN A 29 -12.44 -7.16 -9.21
C GLN A 29 -11.59 -5.90 -9.14
N VAL A 30 -12.00 -4.85 -9.85
CA VAL A 30 -11.31 -3.55 -9.82
C VAL A 30 -12.03 -2.61 -8.87
N TYR A 31 -11.30 -1.95 -7.98
CA TYR A 31 -11.84 -0.94 -7.07
C TYR A 31 -11.12 0.39 -7.26
N SER A 32 -11.73 1.48 -6.79
CA SER A 32 -11.10 2.80 -6.87
C SER A 32 -9.99 2.99 -5.83
N SER A 33 -10.01 2.21 -4.76
CA SER A 33 -9.02 2.29 -3.69
C SER A 33 -9.00 1.04 -2.79
N VAL A 34 -7.91 0.85 -2.05
CA VAL A 34 -7.73 -0.22 -1.06
C VAL A 34 -8.80 -0.18 0.05
N PRO A 35 -9.15 0.99 0.65
CA PRO A 35 -10.25 1.07 1.61
C PRO A 35 -11.57 0.53 1.06
N GLN A 36 -11.89 0.82 -0.20
CA GLN A 36 -13.11 0.34 -0.83
C GLN A 36 -13.07 -1.19 -0.98
N ALA A 37 -11.96 -1.73 -1.52
CA ALA A 37 -11.77 -3.17 -1.69
C ALA A 37 -11.83 -3.93 -0.34
N LEU A 38 -11.20 -3.39 0.70
CA LEU A 38 -11.23 -3.93 2.06
C LEU A 38 -12.63 -3.93 2.67
N LEU A 39 -13.37 -2.82 2.53
CA LEU A 39 -14.73 -2.73 3.04
C LEU A 39 -15.65 -3.74 2.35
N GLU A 40 -15.61 -3.78 1.02
CA GLU A 40 -16.45 -4.66 0.20
C GLU A 40 -16.17 -6.15 0.49
N SER A 41 -14.89 -6.54 0.55
CA SER A 41 -14.48 -7.91 0.87
C SER A 41 -14.91 -8.37 2.26
N THR A 42 -14.63 -7.57 3.28
CA THR A 42 -14.99 -7.88 4.67
C THR A 42 -16.50 -8.01 4.85
N GLN A 43 -17.27 -7.09 4.26
CA GLN A 43 -18.72 -7.09 4.32
C GLN A 43 -19.34 -8.27 3.57
N SER A 44 -18.84 -8.60 2.37
CA SER A 44 -19.32 -9.75 1.61
C SER A 44 -19.03 -11.07 2.33
N LEU A 45 -17.84 -11.20 2.94
CA LEU A 45 -17.48 -12.38 3.73
C LEU A 45 -18.39 -12.53 4.95
N TYR A 46 -18.63 -11.45 5.70
CA TYR A 46 -19.52 -11.48 6.85
C TYR A 46 -20.94 -11.94 6.48
N ARG A 47 -21.48 -11.43 5.36
CA ARG A 47 -22.81 -11.86 4.87
C ARG A 47 -22.84 -13.33 4.46
N SER A 48 -21.76 -13.83 3.87
CA SER A 48 -21.63 -15.22 3.42
C SER A 48 -21.44 -16.20 4.57
N PHE A 49 -20.84 -15.76 5.68
CA PHE A 49 -20.49 -16.58 6.84
C PHE A 49 -21.00 -15.95 8.13
N SER A 50 -22.28 -15.59 8.18
CA SER A 50 -22.89 -14.82 9.28
C SER A 50 -22.83 -15.49 10.66
N HIS A 51 -22.57 -16.79 10.72
CA HIS A 51 -22.36 -17.58 11.94
C HIS A 51 -20.94 -17.43 12.52
N LYS A 52 -19.96 -16.93 11.76
CA LYS A 52 -18.63 -16.60 12.26
C LYS A 52 -18.64 -15.18 12.79
N LYS A 53 -18.31 -14.99 14.06
CA LYS A 53 -18.44 -13.70 14.77
C LYS A 53 -17.12 -13.07 15.16
N LYS A 54 -15.97 -13.63 14.73
CA LYS A 54 -14.66 -13.05 15.04
C LYS A 54 -13.86 -12.76 13.77
N VAL A 55 -13.15 -11.65 13.75
CA VAL A 55 -12.12 -11.35 12.75
C VAL A 55 -10.84 -11.03 13.49
N LEU A 56 -9.76 -11.69 13.09
CA LEU A 56 -8.42 -11.40 13.58
C LEU A 56 -7.78 -10.41 12.62
N TYR A 57 -7.02 -9.46 13.12
CA TYR A 57 -6.21 -8.60 12.26
C TYR A 57 -4.88 -8.28 12.91
N LEU A 58 -3.86 -8.13 12.09
CA LEU A 58 -2.55 -7.74 12.58
C LEU A 58 -2.54 -6.24 12.88
N LYS A 59 -2.32 -5.89 14.14
CA LYS A 59 -2.32 -4.49 14.60
C LYS A 59 -1.07 -3.77 14.11
N ASP A 60 -1.15 -2.44 14.07
CA ASP A 60 -0.02 -1.54 13.80
C ASP A 60 0.66 -1.67 12.41
N GLN A 61 0.02 -2.35 11.47
CA GLN A 61 0.52 -2.46 10.09
C GLN A 61 0.01 -1.33 9.19
N GLU A 62 -1.27 -0.99 9.31
CA GLU A 62 -2.02 -0.31 8.25
C GLU A 62 -3.25 0.44 8.80
N PRO A 63 -3.46 1.72 8.49
CA PRO A 63 -4.65 2.45 8.92
C PRO A 63 -5.95 1.94 8.30
N TYR A 64 -5.97 1.50 7.04
CA TYR A 64 -7.21 1.13 6.35
C TYR A 64 -7.84 -0.18 6.84
N ILE A 65 -7.04 -1.12 7.36
CA ILE A 65 -7.54 -2.34 8.02
C ILE A 65 -8.42 -1.96 9.22
N SER A 66 -7.97 -1.01 10.04
CA SER A 66 -8.73 -0.56 11.22
C SER A 66 -10.11 0.01 10.86
N LEU A 67 -10.23 0.67 9.71
CA LEU A 67 -11.51 1.23 9.23
C LEU A 67 -12.47 0.12 8.79
N ALA A 68 -12.01 -0.84 7.97
CA ALA A 68 -12.85 -1.96 7.54
C ALA A 68 -13.33 -2.81 8.72
N VAL A 69 -12.44 -3.05 9.68
CA VAL A 69 -12.74 -3.77 10.92
C VAL A 69 -13.74 -3.01 11.80
N THR A 70 -13.66 -1.68 11.87
CA THR A 70 -14.63 -0.85 12.61
C THR A 70 -16.05 -1.03 12.08
N GLU A 71 -16.22 -1.13 10.76
CA GLU A 71 -17.54 -1.38 10.14
C GLU A 71 -18.09 -2.78 10.45
N LEU A 72 -17.22 -3.79 10.59
CA LEU A 72 -17.62 -5.12 11.06
C LEU A 72 -18.06 -5.10 12.54
N VAL A 73 -17.35 -4.36 13.39
CA VAL A 73 -17.70 -4.21 14.81
C VAL A 73 -19.09 -3.60 14.99
N LYS A 74 -19.44 -2.59 14.18
CA LYS A 74 -20.79 -2.00 14.16
C LYS A 74 -21.89 -3.03 13.86
N GLN A 75 -21.54 -4.16 13.24
CA GLN A 75 -22.46 -5.25 12.88
C GLN A 75 -22.42 -6.42 13.89
N GLY A 76 -21.75 -6.24 15.02
CA GLY A 76 -21.67 -7.24 16.09
C GLY A 76 -20.56 -8.28 15.90
N VAL A 77 -19.60 -8.06 14.99
CA VAL A 77 -18.41 -8.91 14.85
C VAL A 77 -17.37 -8.48 15.88
N LYS A 78 -16.80 -9.43 16.61
CA LYS A 78 -15.66 -9.19 17.50
C LYS A 78 -14.37 -9.08 16.69
N ALA A 79 -13.80 -7.90 16.65
CA ALA A 79 -12.47 -7.66 16.09
C ALA A 79 -11.38 -7.89 17.15
N ILE A 80 -10.34 -8.66 16.80
CA ILE A 80 -9.25 -8.97 17.71
C ILE A 80 -7.93 -8.51 17.07
N PRO A 81 -7.33 -7.40 17.55
CA PRO A 81 -5.98 -7.00 17.16
C PRO A 81 -4.95 -7.96 17.73
N LEU A 82 -4.02 -8.43 16.91
CA LEU A 82 -2.94 -9.33 17.32
C LEU A 82 -1.60 -8.87 16.73
N THR A 83 -0.49 -9.13 17.42
CA THR A 83 0.85 -9.18 16.82
C THR A 83 1.14 -10.55 16.20
N ALA A 84 2.26 -10.67 15.49
CA ALA A 84 2.77 -11.95 15.00
C ALA A 84 3.00 -12.97 16.13
N ASP A 85 3.39 -12.53 17.33
CA ASP A 85 3.59 -13.43 18.48
C ASP A 85 2.25 -13.83 19.13
N GLU A 86 1.32 -12.87 19.23
CA GLU A 86 0.02 -13.07 19.87
C GLU A 86 -0.89 -14.03 19.07
N ILE A 87 -0.73 -14.10 17.75
CA ILE A 87 -1.55 -14.99 16.90
C ILE A 87 -1.29 -16.47 17.19
N ASN A 88 -0.03 -16.84 17.45
CA ASN A 88 0.36 -18.24 17.69
C ASN A 88 -0.19 -18.78 19.02
N GLN A 89 -0.57 -17.88 19.92
CA GLN A 89 -1.13 -18.20 21.23
C GLN A 89 -2.65 -18.07 21.27
N HIS A 90 -3.27 -17.67 20.15
CA HIS A 90 -4.68 -17.34 20.09
C HIS A 90 -5.57 -18.57 19.90
N GLU A 91 -6.76 -18.57 20.50
CA GLU A 91 -7.76 -19.61 20.30
C GLU A 91 -8.67 -19.29 19.10
N PHE A 92 -8.59 -20.09 18.03
CA PHE A 92 -9.26 -19.80 16.75
C PHE A 92 -10.73 -20.24 16.63
N LYS A 93 -11.53 -20.14 17.69
CA LYS A 93 -12.97 -20.45 17.65
C LYS A 93 -13.77 -19.34 16.98
N GLU A 94 -14.63 -19.72 16.02
CA GLU A 94 -15.56 -18.83 15.30
C GLU A 94 -14.91 -17.68 14.50
N VAL A 95 -13.63 -17.87 14.14
CA VAL A 95 -12.90 -16.93 13.28
C VAL A 95 -13.44 -17.03 11.85
N LEU A 96 -13.80 -15.86 11.32
CA LEU A 96 -14.22 -15.64 9.93
C LEU A 96 -13.00 -15.49 9.03
N ALA A 97 -12.13 -14.54 9.38
CA ALA A 97 -11.01 -14.15 8.57
C ALA A 97 -9.84 -13.62 9.41
N ILE A 98 -8.66 -13.66 8.80
CA ILE A 98 -7.42 -13.01 9.26
C ILE A 98 -7.10 -11.91 8.25
N ILE A 99 -6.98 -10.67 8.71
CA ILE A 99 -6.71 -9.50 7.85
C ILE A 99 -5.32 -8.96 8.16
N TYR A 100 -4.49 -8.79 7.15
CA TYR A 100 -3.12 -8.31 7.32
C TYR A 100 -2.60 -7.60 6.08
N ALA A 101 -1.57 -6.78 6.27
CA ALA A 101 -0.76 -6.24 5.19
C ALA A 101 0.54 -7.05 5.05
N THR A 102 1.02 -7.20 3.82
CA THR A 102 2.31 -7.84 3.46
C THR A 102 3.48 -6.87 3.50
N ASP A 103 3.17 -5.58 3.35
CA ASP A 103 4.12 -4.50 3.41
C ASP A 103 3.54 -3.31 4.16
N VAL A 104 4.46 -2.48 4.63
CA VAL A 104 4.14 -1.23 5.29
C VAL A 104 3.87 -0.18 4.21
N PRO A 105 2.71 0.48 4.20
CA PRO A 105 2.39 1.55 3.26
C PRO A 105 3.46 2.62 3.26
N LEU A 106 3.55 3.37 2.16
CA LEU A 106 4.49 4.47 1.94
C LEU A 106 5.96 4.04 1.86
N ILE A 107 6.48 3.33 2.86
CA ILE A 107 7.90 2.97 2.97
C ILE A 107 8.26 1.65 2.27
N GLY A 108 7.28 0.80 1.97
CA GLY A 108 7.50 -0.45 1.22
C GLY A 108 8.28 -1.52 1.99
N LYS A 109 8.37 -1.43 3.32
CA LYS A 109 8.99 -2.47 4.17
C LYS A 109 8.16 -3.75 4.07
N ARG A 110 8.78 -4.88 3.76
CA ARG A 110 8.11 -6.19 3.75
C ARG A 110 8.02 -6.74 5.17
N LEU A 111 6.87 -7.29 5.52
CA LEU A 111 6.62 -7.87 6.83
C LEU A 111 6.91 -9.38 6.80
N ASP A 112 7.54 -9.89 7.84
CA ASP A 112 7.68 -11.35 8.02
C ASP A 112 6.33 -11.92 8.46
N LEU A 113 5.76 -12.73 7.58
CA LEU A 113 4.45 -13.36 7.74
C LEU A 113 4.54 -14.88 7.68
N SER A 114 5.74 -15.45 7.82
CA SER A 114 5.98 -16.90 7.77
C SER A 114 5.11 -17.68 8.76
N PHE A 115 4.73 -17.08 9.89
CA PHE A 115 3.80 -17.69 10.85
C PHE A 115 2.40 -17.96 10.27
N LEU A 116 1.97 -17.24 9.23
CA LEU A 116 0.68 -17.48 8.55
C LEU A 116 0.66 -18.77 7.73
N GLU A 117 1.81 -19.40 7.51
CA GLU A 117 1.93 -20.67 6.80
C GLU A 117 1.50 -21.87 7.65
N GLN A 118 1.33 -21.69 8.96
CA GLN A 118 0.88 -22.74 9.89
C GLN A 118 -0.44 -23.39 9.43
N GLU A 119 -0.47 -24.73 9.47
CA GLU A 119 -1.60 -25.54 9.00
C GLU A 119 -2.94 -25.11 9.63
N GLU A 120 -2.94 -24.75 10.91
CA GLU A 120 -4.16 -24.31 11.58
C GLU A 120 -4.75 -23.04 10.96
N LEU A 121 -3.92 -22.14 10.44
CA LEU A 121 -4.34 -20.86 9.89
C LEU A 121 -4.86 -20.98 8.45
N GLN A 122 -4.45 -22.02 7.72
CA GLN A 122 -4.85 -22.28 6.33
C GLN A 122 -6.36 -22.53 6.16
N LYS A 123 -7.06 -22.88 7.25
CA LYS A 123 -8.51 -23.12 7.25
C LYS A 123 -9.35 -21.84 7.23
N PHE A 124 -8.76 -20.67 7.52
CA PHE A 124 -9.46 -19.39 7.59
C PHE A 124 -9.34 -18.59 6.30
N VAL A 125 -10.28 -17.67 6.10
CA VAL A 125 -10.15 -16.71 5.00
C VAL A 125 -9.05 -15.71 5.32
N LYS A 126 -8.03 -15.61 4.47
CA LYS A 126 -6.97 -14.60 4.58
C LYS A 126 -7.32 -13.42 3.68
N ILE A 127 -7.44 -12.22 4.25
CA ILE A 127 -7.53 -10.98 3.48
C ILE A 127 -6.17 -10.31 3.57
N GLU A 128 -5.41 -10.45 2.49
CA GLU A 128 -4.07 -9.94 2.33
C GLU A 128 -4.12 -8.60 1.60
N VAL A 129 -3.42 -7.60 2.12
CA VAL A 129 -3.35 -6.26 1.53
C VAL A 129 -1.90 -5.92 1.22
N SER A 130 -1.67 -5.37 0.04
CA SER A 130 -0.33 -5.14 -0.48
C SER A 130 -0.28 -3.78 -1.19
N TYR A 131 0.64 -2.91 -0.76
CA TYR A 131 0.77 -1.52 -1.24
C TYR A 131 2.04 -1.28 -2.05
N ALA A 132 2.86 -2.30 -2.26
CA ALA A 132 3.90 -2.21 -3.28
C ALA A 132 3.25 -1.75 -4.59
N SER A 133 4.01 -1.04 -5.42
CA SER A 133 3.60 -0.85 -6.80
C SER A 133 3.67 -2.21 -7.49
N HIS A 134 2.63 -3.05 -7.38
CA HIS A 134 2.68 -4.46 -7.73
C HIS A 134 2.68 -4.72 -9.23
N PHE A 135 3.83 -4.58 -9.89
CA PHE A 135 4.25 -5.37 -11.06
C PHE A 135 5.78 -5.51 -11.11
N TYR A 136 6.37 -5.85 -9.98
CA TYR A 136 7.76 -6.30 -9.94
C TYR A 136 7.87 -7.79 -10.30
N GLU A 137 6.78 -8.55 -10.38
CA GLU A 137 6.83 -9.98 -10.66
C GLU A 137 6.56 -10.28 -12.13
N ASP A 138 7.53 -10.91 -12.81
CA ASP A 138 7.40 -11.47 -14.17
C ASP A 138 6.45 -12.69 -14.20
N GLU A 139 5.93 -13.13 -13.05
CA GLU A 139 5.13 -14.34 -12.94
C GLU A 139 3.63 -14.05 -13.09
N PRO A 140 2.87 -14.94 -13.76
CA PRO A 140 1.42 -14.87 -13.75
C PRO A 140 0.95 -14.84 -12.30
N PHE A 141 0.06 -13.91 -12.01
CA PHE A 141 -0.42 -13.72 -10.66
C PHE A 141 -1.36 -14.89 -10.29
N VAL A 142 -0.82 -15.85 -9.54
CA VAL A 142 -1.56 -17.02 -9.04
C VAL A 142 -1.92 -16.81 -7.57
N VAL A 143 -3.22 -16.80 -7.28
CA VAL A 143 -3.71 -16.98 -5.90
C VAL A 143 -3.98 -18.46 -5.73
N ASP A 144 -2.96 -19.21 -5.32
CA ASP A 144 -3.01 -20.69 -5.21
C ASP A 144 -3.84 -21.16 -3.99
N GLU A 145 -4.19 -20.26 -3.07
CA GLU A 145 -4.89 -20.64 -1.85
C GLU A 145 -6.41 -20.62 -1.98
N GLN A 146 -7.06 -21.72 -1.57
CA GLN A 146 -8.52 -21.86 -1.59
C GLN A 146 -9.24 -20.78 -0.76
N ASN A 147 -8.61 -20.25 0.27
CA ASN A 147 -9.22 -19.33 1.25
C ASN A 147 -8.58 -17.93 1.25
N GLN A 148 -7.95 -17.47 0.16
CA GLN A 148 -7.27 -16.17 0.16
C GLN A 148 -8.03 -15.14 -0.67
N ILE A 149 -7.97 -13.89 -0.21
CA ILE A 149 -8.34 -12.69 -0.96
C ILE A 149 -7.11 -11.80 -0.91
N LYS A 150 -6.57 -11.46 -2.08
CA LYS A 150 -5.44 -10.53 -2.17
C LYS A 150 -5.91 -9.19 -2.73
N ILE A 151 -5.52 -8.10 -2.08
CA ILE A 151 -5.83 -6.73 -2.46
C ILE A 151 -4.52 -6.00 -2.80
N PHE A 152 -4.42 -5.50 -4.02
CA PHE A 152 -3.24 -4.79 -4.52
C PHE A 152 -3.58 -3.36 -4.83
N SER A 153 -2.79 -2.43 -4.28
CA SER A 153 -2.79 -1.04 -4.74
C SER A 153 -1.98 -0.92 -6.03
N LEU A 154 -2.54 -0.31 -7.07
CA LEU A 154 -1.90 -0.03 -8.36
C LEU A 154 -2.02 1.46 -8.72
N SER A 155 -1.37 1.91 -9.80
CA SER A 155 -1.45 3.31 -10.26
C SER A 155 -2.89 3.66 -10.61
N GLY A 156 -3.52 4.43 -9.73
CA GLY A 156 -4.88 4.93 -9.92
C GLY A 156 -6.02 3.94 -9.66
N PHE A 157 -5.77 2.67 -9.30
CA PHE A 157 -6.84 1.73 -8.94
C PHE A 157 -6.36 0.62 -8.00
N THR A 158 -7.26 -0.27 -7.62
CA THR A 158 -6.97 -1.40 -6.74
C THR A 158 -7.49 -2.68 -7.36
N LEU A 159 -6.69 -3.74 -7.35
CA LEU A 159 -7.16 -5.07 -7.72
C LEU A 159 -7.47 -5.88 -6.50
N LEU A 160 -8.58 -6.58 -6.55
CA LEU A 160 -8.94 -7.59 -5.59
C LEU A 160 -9.04 -8.91 -6.34
N VAL A 161 -8.27 -9.91 -5.90
CA VAL A 161 -8.22 -11.23 -6.52
C VAL A 161 -8.65 -12.29 -5.53
N HIS A 162 -9.54 -13.17 -5.98
CA HIS A 162 -10.12 -14.24 -5.16
C HIS A 162 -9.40 -15.57 -5.37
N GLY A 163 -9.09 -16.25 -4.28
CA GLY A 163 -8.91 -17.69 -4.25
C GLY A 163 -10.18 -18.43 -4.68
N SER A 164 -10.11 -19.76 -4.75
CA SER A 164 -11.17 -20.57 -5.36
C SER A 164 -12.49 -20.62 -4.57
N ARG A 165 -12.48 -20.42 -3.24
CA ARG A 165 -13.69 -20.47 -2.39
C ARG A 165 -14.32 -19.11 -2.08
N PRO A 166 -13.59 -18.08 -1.62
CA PRO A 166 -14.22 -16.82 -1.27
C PRO A 166 -14.79 -16.14 -2.52
N ARG A 167 -16.08 -15.78 -2.49
CA ARG A 167 -16.70 -14.95 -3.53
C ARG A 167 -17.13 -13.64 -2.91
N VAL A 168 -16.40 -12.57 -3.17
CA VAL A 168 -16.83 -11.22 -2.84
C VAL A 168 -17.86 -10.79 -3.88
N ARG A 169 -19.07 -10.46 -3.43
CA ARG A 169 -20.08 -9.82 -4.28
C ARG A 169 -19.97 -8.32 -4.07
N PRO A 170 -19.84 -7.52 -5.14
CA PRO A 170 -19.81 -6.06 -5.00
C PRO A 170 -21.12 -5.59 -4.36
N LEU A 171 -21.02 -4.77 -3.32
CA LEU A 171 -22.16 -4.13 -2.68
C LEU A 171 -22.47 -2.80 -3.35
N VAL A 172 -21.43 -2.06 -3.76
CA VAL A 172 -21.53 -0.79 -4.48
C VAL A 172 -20.56 -0.78 -5.65
N THR A 173 -21.10 -0.70 -6.88
CA THR A 173 -20.30 -0.41 -8.07
C THR A 173 -20.07 1.10 -8.16
N PRO A 174 -18.82 1.60 -8.18
CA PRO A 174 -18.60 3.04 -8.30
C PRO A 174 -19.04 3.51 -9.70
N PHE A 175 -19.88 4.54 -9.72
CA PHE A 175 -20.67 4.95 -10.89
C PHE A 175 -19.86 5.56 -12.05
N GLU A 176 -18.62 6.01 -11.83
CA GLU A 176 -17.95 6.93 -12.77
C GLU A 176 -16.45 6.62 -13.02
N PHE A 177 -15.87 5.57 -12.44
CA PHE A 177 -14.42 5.49 -12.30
C PHE A 177 -13.66 4.76 -13.43
N PHE A 178 -14.33 3.89 -14.20
CA PHE A 178 -13.61 2.86 -14.97
C PHE A 178 -13.40 3.14 -16.47
N GLY A 179 -13.96 4.23 -17.01
CA GLY A 179 -13.87 4.54 -18.44
C GLY A 179 -12.44 4.83 -18.93
N ASP A 180 -11.65 5.49 -18.09
CA ASP A 180 -10.33 6.04 -18.43
C ASP A 180 -9.15 5.33 -17.72
N LEU A 181 -9.38 4.17 -17.11
CA LEU A 181 -8.30 3.42 -16.47
C LEU A 181 -7.31 2.87 -17.51
N ASP A 182 -6.07 3.35 -17.41
CA ASP A 182 -4.95 2.85 -18.18
C ASP A 182 -4.24 1.74 -17.40
N PHE A 183 -4.73 0.52 -17.57
CA PHE A 183 -4.16 -0.70 -16.99
C PHE A 183 -2.74 -1.02 -17.52
N THR A 184 -2.23 -0.31 -18.53
CA THR A 184 -0.92 -0.63 -19.13
C THR A 184 0.24 0.11 -18.48
N LYS A 185 -0.03 1.18 -17.73
CA LYS A 185 1.00 1.98 -17.04
C LYS A 185 1.86 1.15 -16.09
N ASP A 186 1.21 0.19 -15.45
CA ASP A 186 1.84 -0.61 -14.43
C ASP A 186 2.51 -1.87 -15.02
N VAL A 187 2.38 -2.16 -16.32
CA VAL A 187 2.96 -3.36 -16.96
C VAL A 187 4.43 -3.12 -17.36
N VAL A 188 5.39 -3.10 -16.42
CA VAL A 188 6.81 -2.83 -16.78
C VAL A 188 7.90 -3.50 -15.90
N LYS A 189 8.70 -4.37 -16.55
CA LYS A 189 10.15 -4.73 -16.47
C LYS A 189 10.87 -5.09 -15.13
N LYS A 190 11.83 -6.03 -15.30
CA LYS A 190 12.66 -6.83 -14.34
C LYS A 190 13.13 -6.17 -13.02
N LYS A 191 12.91 -6.90 -11.91
CA LYS A 191 13.32 -6.64 -10.50
C LYS A 191 14.74 -6.14 -10.25
N GLU A 192 15.74 -6.78 -10.86
CA GLU A 192 17.15 -6.60 -10.44
C GLU A 192 17.69 -5.20 -10.73
N GLN A 193 17.19 -4.55 -11.78
CA GLN A 193 17.70 -3.25 -12.23
C GLN A 193 17.39 -2.11 -11.25
N HIS A 194 16.29 -2.19 -10.50
CA HIS A 194 15.89 -1.11 -9.60
C HIS A 194 16.58 -1.19 -8.24
N LYS A 195 16.93 -2.41 -7.78
CA LYS A 195 17.65 -2.61 -6.51
C LYS A 195 19.00 -1.91 -6.53
N GLU A 196 19.83 -2.18 -7.54
CA GLU A 196 21.17 -1.59 -7.66
C GLU A 196 21.10 -0.06 -7.78
N LEU A 197 20.13 0.46 -8.55
CA LEU A 197 19.89 1.88 -8.70
C LEU A 197 19.57 2.56 -7.36
N ILE A 198 18.58 2.02 -6.63
CA ILE A 198 18.13 2.59 -5.36
C ILE A 198 19.25 2.52 -4.33
N GLU A 199 19.91 1.37 -4.18
CA GLU A 199 21.01 1.20 -3.22
C GLU A 199 22.19 2.11 -3.54
N SER A 200 22.53 2.29 -4.83
CA SER A 200 23.57 3.22 -5.25
C SER A 200 23.24 4.67 -4.88
N PHE A 201 22.00 5.11 -5.12
CA PHE A 201 21.54 6.44 -4.74
C PHE A 201 21.59 6.65 -3.21
N GLU A 202 21.07 5.67 -2.46
CA GLU A 202 21.03 5.73 -0.99
C GLU A 202 22.42 5.69 -0.34
N GLN A 203 23.40 5.01 -0.97
CA GLN A 203 24.79 5.00 -0.51
C GLN A 203 25.48 6.35 -0.72
N LYS A 204 25.20 7.04 -1.82
CA LYS A 204 25.77 8.37 -2.11
C LYS A 204 25.29 9.43 -1.14
N ARG A 205 24.07 9.28 -0.61
CA ARG A 205 23.43 10.23 0.33
C ARG A 205 23.51 11.68 -0.16
N PRO A 206 23.03 12.02 -1.37
CA PRO A 206 23.04 13.41 -1.83
C PRO A 206 22.30 14.30 -0.82
N GLY A 207 22.93 15.39 -0.41
CA GLY A 207 22.42 16.25 0.66
C GLY A 207 22.54 15.67 2.06
N GLY A 208 23.26 14.56 2.26
CA GLY A 208 23.52 14.00 3.59
C GLY A 208 22.30 13.40 4.29
N PHE A 209 21.31 12.89 3.56
CA PHE A 209 20.20 12.15 4.18
C PHE A 209 20.65 10.86 4.84
N GLN A 210 19.79 10.33 5.70
CA GLN A 210 19.92 9.00 6.26
C GLN A 210 18.99 8.04 5.49
N PRO A 211 19.49 6.97 4.86
CA PRO A 211 18.63 5.95 4.30
C PRO A 211 17.84 5.26 5.41
N LEU A 212 16.55 4.98 5.18
CA LEU A 212 15.72 4.35 6.20
C LEU A 212 16.11 2.89 6.43
N PHE A 213 16.54 2.21 5.37
CA PHE A 213 16.77 0.78 5.37
C PHE A 213 18.26 0.43 5.34
N GLY A 214 18.63 -0.59 6.11
CA GLY A 214 19.93 -1.25 6.06
C GLY A 214 19.99 -2.39 5.05
N SER A 215 21.16 -3.00 4.91
CA SER A 215 21.40 -4.10 3.95
C SER A 215 20.66 -5.40 4.28
N THR A 216 20.22 -5.57 5.52
CA THR A 216 19.49 -6.76 5.99
C THR A 216 17.97 -6.61 5.90
N ASP A 217 17.47 -5.40 5.68
CA ASP A 217 16.04 -5.15 5.66
C ASP A 217 15.37 -5.73 4.42
N GLN A 218 14.20 -6.33 4.60
CA GLN A 218 13.36 -6.79 3.50
C GLN A 218 12.41 -5.66 3.09
N ARG A 219 12.49 -5.23 1.83
CA ARG A 219 11.61 -4.18 1.29
C ARG A 219 11.37 -4.36 -0.21
N TRP A 220 10.42 -3.61 -0.72
CA TRP A 220 10.27 -3.39 -2.15
C TRP A 220 11.29 -2.37 -2.65
N TYR A 221 11.90 -2.65 -3.79
CA TYR A 221 12.87 -1.78 -4.45
C TYR A 221 12.19 -1.00 -5.59
N ASP A 222 11.07 -0.37 -5.25
CA ASP A 222 10.28 0.47 -6.16
C ASP A 222 10.49 1.97 -5.93
N ARG A 223 10.97 2.32 -4.74
CA ARG A 223 11.25 3.67 -4.29
C ARG A 223 12.46 3.68 -3.36
N SER A 224 13.21 4.78 -3.39
CA SER A 224 14.19 5.12 -2.35
C SER A 224 13.45 5.73 -1.17
N VAL A 225 13.85 5.39 0.05
CA VAL A 225 13.25 5.92 1.28
C VAL A 225 14.34 6.38 2.22
N PHE A 226 14.30 7.66 2.54
CA PHE A 226 15.32 8.32 3.36
C PHE A 226 14.68 9.44 4.18
N TYR A 227 15.43 9.97 5.13
CA TYR A 227 14.97 11.07 5.97
C TYR A 227 16.10 12.01 6.37
N TRP A 228 15.68 13.17 6.88
CA TRP A 228 16.54 14.10 7.59
C TRP A 228 15.91 14.49 8.92
N GLU A 229 16.68 14.50 9.99
CA GLU A 229 16.16 14.88 11.31
C GLU A 229 15.95 16.40 11.44
N ASP A 230 16.70 17.18 10.67
CA ASP A 230 16.70 18.65 10.72
C ASP A 230 15.63 19.30 9.84
N MET A 231 15.04 18.57 8.91
CA MET A 231 14.17 19.12 7.87
C MET A 231 12.79 18.46 7.87
N ASP A 232 11.78 19.17 7.39
CA ASP A 232 10.46 18.60 7.14
C ASP A 232 10.39 18.03 5.71
N GLY A 233 9.97 16.77 5.59
CA GLY A 233 9.92 16.07 4.31
C GLY A 233 8.94 16.68 3.32
N TYR A 234 7.86 17.32 3.79
CA TYR A 234 6.89 17.99 2.90
C TYR A 234 7.50 19.22 2.25
N ALA A 235 8.20 20.05 3.02
CA ALA A 235 8.91 21.20 2.48
C ALA A 235 9.92 20.80 1.39
N PHE A 236 10.61 19.66 1.59
CA PHE A 236 11.53 19.12 0.59
C PHE A 236 10.83 18.65 -0.68
N ILE A 237 9.78 17.82 -0.58
CA ILE A 237 9.11 17.31 -1.79
C ILE A 237 8.36 18.40 -2.55
N ASP A 238 7.87 19.45 -1.88
CA ASP A 238 7.24 20.61 -2.52
C ASP A 238 8.25 21.34 -3.41
N GLU A 239 9.42 21.69 -2.88
CA GLU A 239 10.49 22.33 -3.65
C GLU A 239 11.07 21.41 -4.74
N LEU A 240 11.25 20.12 -4.45
CA LEU A 240 11.71 19.14 -5.43
C LEU A 240 10.71 19.01 -6.58
N SER A 241 9.41 18.99 -6.30
CA SER A 241 8.38 18.89 -7.34
C SER A 241 8.41 20.10 -8.28
N LYS A 242 8.61 21.32 -7.74
CA LYS A 242 8.76 22.55 -8.53
C LYS A 242 9.99 22.49 -9.44
N GLU A 243 11.13 22.05 -8.90
CA GLU A 243 12.39 21.93 -9.64
C GLU A 243 12.28 20.91 -10.78
N LEU A 244 11.53 19.82 -10.58
CA LEU A 244 11.30 18.77 -11.58
C LEU A 244 10.12 19.06 -12.53
N GLY A 245 9.42 20.19 -12.35
CA GLY A 245 8.21 20.52 -13.12
C GLY A 245 7.08 19.51 -12.93
N LYS A 246 6.93 18.97 -11.72
CA LYS A 246 5.90 17.99 -11.34
C LYS A 246 4.85 18.64 -10.45
N THR A 247 3.63 18.15 -10.54
CA THR A 247 2.53 18.56 -9.66
C THR A 247 2.31 17.48 -8.62
N LEU A 248 2.37 17.85 -7.34
CA LEU A 248 2.02 16.93 -6.26
C LEU A 248 0.51 16.65 -6.28
N LEU A 249 0.17 15.38 -6.35
CA LEU A 249 -1.19 14.86 -6.21
C LEU A 249 -1.65 14.95 -4.74
N PRO A 250 -2.92 14.64 -4.41
CA PRO A 250 -3.34 14.51 -3.01
C PRO A 250 -2.54 13.41 -2.26
N PRO A 251 -2.39 13.52 -0.92
CA PRO A 251 -1.66 12.52 -0.12
C PRO A 251 -2.16 11.10 -0.35
N GLY A 252 -1.23 10.16 -0.51
CA GLY A 252 -1.55 8.75 -0.76
C GLY A 252 -2.02 8.42 -2.18
N LYS A 253 -2.08 9.42 -3.06
CA LYS A 253 -2.22 9.24 -4.52
C LYS A 253 -0.95 9.61 -5.28
N GLU A 254 0.06 10.10 -4.59
CA GLU A 254 1.31 10.53 -5.19
C GLU A 254 2.20 9.32 -5.49
N GLU A 255 2.65 9.23 -6.73
CA GLU A 255 3.36 8.06 -7.25
C GLU A 255 4.86 8.29 -7.31
N LEU A 256 5.29 9.55 -7.47
CA LEU A 256 6.69 9.88 -7.71
C LEU A 256 7.41 10.38 -6.45
N LEU A 257 6.75 11.21 -5.65
CA LEU A 257 7.35 11.92 -4.51
C LEU A 257 6.39 11.98 -3.31
N GLU A 258 6.56 11.14 -2.30
CA GLU A 258 5.70 11.19 -1.11
C GLU A 258 6.52 11.39 0.17
N THR A 259 5.86 11.79 1.25
CA THR A 259 6.47 11.99 2.57
C THR A 259 5.57 11.46 3.66
N ALA A 260 6.09 11.17 4.85
CA ALA A 260 5.26 10.88 6.04
C ALA A 260 4.93 12.14 6.87
N SER A 261 5.40 13.33 6.48
CA SER A 261 5.19 14.57 7.23
C SER A 261 3.70 14.85 7.49
N LEU A 262 3.38 15.24 8.73
CA LEU A 262 2.01 15.59 9.11
C LEU A 262 1.46 16.79 8.33
N SER A 263 2.33 17.70 7.88
CA SER A 263 1.98 18.86 7.06
C SER A 263 1.39 18.44 5.71
N ARG A 264 1.86 17.32 5.16
CA ARG A 264 1.35 16.72 3.93
C ARG A 264 0.00 16.04 4.15
N TRP A 265 -0.13 15.25 5.22
CA TRP A 265 -1.29 14.39 5.47
C TRP A 265 -2.40 15.05 6.30
N GLY A 266 -2.26 16.34 6.65
CA GLY A 266 -3.30 17.09 7.36
C GLY A 266 -3.62 16.55 8.76
N GLY A 267 -2.63 15.98 9.46
CA GLY A 267 -2.79 15.46 10.83
C GLY A 267 -3.35 14.03 10.93
N LEU A 268 -3.46 13.30 9.82
CA LEU A 268 -3.85 11.88 9.84
C LEU A 268 -2.78 10.99 10.50
N ARG A 269 -3.24 9.81 10.94
CA ARG A 269 -2.58 8.80 11.80
C ARG A 269 -1.26 8.19 11.27
N THR A 270 -0.58 8.79 10.30
CA THR A 270 0.68 8.29 9.71
C THR A 270 1.77 8.08 10.76
N THR A 271 1.81 8.96 11.76
CA THR A 271 2.76 8.86 12.88
C THR A 271 2.58 7.60 13.73
N HIS A 272 1.34 7.14 13.96
CA HIS A 272 1.12 6.04 14.91
C HIS A 272 1.65 4.70 14.41
N TRP A 273 1.36 4.34 13.15
CA TRP A 273 1.82 3.05 12.62
C TRP A 273 3.31 3.09 12.27
N LEU A 274 3.85 4.20 11.77
CA LEU A 274 5.30 4.34 11.56
C LEU A 274 6.09 4.28 12.88
N LYS A 275 5.56 4.87 13.97
CA LYS A 275 6.16 4.72 15.30
C LYS A 275 6.16 3.27 15.77
N ALA A 276 5.08 2.53 15.51
CA ALA A 276 5.02 1.11 15.83
C ALA A 276 6.01 0.28 14.99
N GLN A 277 6.46 0.79 13.84
CA GLN A 277 7.58 0.23 13.07
C GLN A 277 8.96 0.64 13.60
N GLY A 278 9.02 1.41 14.71
CA GLY A 278 10.26 1.81 15.38
C GLY A 278 10.85 3.15 14.93
N LEU A 279 10.15 3.93 14.10
CA LEU A 279 10.66 5.23 13.65
C LEU A 279 10.44 6.33 14.71
N SER A 280 11.44 7.20 14.88
CA SER A 280 11.33 8.41 15.71
C SER A 280 10.42 9.46 15.06
N GLU A 281 9.95 10.43 15.85
CA GLU A 281 9.13 11.53 15.33
C GLU A 281 9.90 12.37 14.31
N GLU A 282 11.19 12.61 14.55
CA GLU A 282 12.08 13.36 13.68
C GLU A 282 12.28 12.65 12.34
N ALA A 283 12.49 11.32 12.38
CA ALA A 283 12.60 10.51 11.17
C ALA A 283 11.29 10.54 10.37
N ILE A 284 10.13 10.39 11.03
CA ILE A 284 8.82 10.46 10.37
C ILE A 284 8.58 11.83 9.74
N ARG A 285 8.89 12.91 10.46
CA ARG A 285 8.75 14.29 9.98
C ARG A 285 9.60 14.53 8.73
N GLY A 286 10.83 14.04 8.73
CA GLY A 286 11.78 14.22 7.65
C GLY A 286 11.72 13.17 6.54
N LEU A 287 10.83 12.18 6.63
CA LEU A 287 10.80 11.03 5.73
C LEU A 287 10.36 11.44 4.33
N VAL A 288 11.09 10.99 3.32
CA VAL A 288 10.84 11.21 1.91
C VAL A 288 10.94 9.88 1.16
N CYS A 289 9.99 9.66 0.26
CA CYS A 289 9.92 8.54 -0.65
C CYS A 289 10.05 9.07 -2.08
N VAL A 290 11.02 8.55 -2.82
CA VAL A 290 11.27 8.93 -4.23
C VAL A 290 11.19 7.69 -5.10
N HIS A 291 10.29 7.69 -6.07
CA HIS A 291 10.14 6.58 -7.01
C HIS A 291 11.40 6.37 -7.86
N HIS A 292 11.75 5.11 -8.13
CA HIS A 292 12.98 4.74 -8.86
C HIS A 292 13.11 5.44 -10.23
N SER A 293 12.00 5.77 -10.89
CA SER A 293 12.00 6.45 -12.19
C SER A 293 12.61 7.86 -12.15
N LEU A 294 12.61 8.52 -10.99
CA LEU A 294 13.26 9.82 -10.80
C LEU A 294 14.77 9.67 -10.59
N LEU A 295 15.21 8.58 -9.95
CA LEU A 295 16.62 8.33 -9.64
C LEU A 295 17.47 8.12 -10.91
N ASN A 296 16.86 7.68 -12.00
CA ASN A 296 17.51 7.49 -13.30
C ASN A 296 17.75 8.80 -14.08
N GLN A 297 17.25 9.95 -13.59
CA GLN A 297 17.42 11.21 -14.30
C GLN A 297 18.83 11.77 -14.11
N SER A 298 19.44 12.24 -15.19
CA SER A 298 20.77 12.86 -15.13
C SER A 298 20.74 14.11 -14.25
N GLY A 299 21.69 14.21 -13.32
CA GLY A 299 21.79 15.36 -12.41
C GLY A 299 20.84 15.32 -11.21
N PHE A 300 20.07 14.24 -11.01
CA PHE A 300 19.13 14.14 -9.89
C PHE A 300 19.81 14.32 -8.52
N ASP A 301 21.03 13.79 -8.33
CA ASP A 301 21.81 13.95 -7.10
C ASP A 301 22.10 15.44 -6.79
N GLU A 302 22.38 16.25 -7.80
CA GLU A 302 22.64 17.70 -7.64
C GLU A 302 21.36 18.49 -7.39
N VAL A 303 20.26 18.09 -8.02
CA VAL A 303 18.93 18.63 -7.74
C VAL A 303 18.56 18.40 -6.27
N VAL A 304 18.76 17.19 -5.74
CA VAL A 304 18.50 16.87 -4.32
C VAL A 304 19.32 17.76 -3.38
N LYS A 305 20.62 17.94 -3.64
CA LYS A 305 21.49 18.82 -2.85
C LYS A 305 21.00 20.27 -2.86
N THR A 306 20.71 20.80 -4.05
CA THR A 306 20.26 22.17 -4.26
C THR A 306 18.94 22.45 -3.55
N VAL A 307 17.98 21.53 -3.68
CA VAL A 307 16.67 21.65 -3.03
C VAL A 307 16.82 21.62 -1.51
N ARG A 308 17.64 20.72 -0.96
CA ARG A 308 17.88 20.68 0.49
C ARG A 308 18.46 22.00 1.01
N GLU A 309 19.49 22.53 0.36
CA GLU A 309 20.09 23.80 0.77
C GLU A 309 19.07 24.95 0.75
N ARG A 310 18.19 24.97 -0.25
CA ARG A 310 17.10 25.95 -0.35
C ARG A 310 16.12 25.84 0.81
N VAL A 311 15.68 24.63 1.14
CA VAL A 311 14.74 24.40 2.26
C VAL A 311 15.37 24.79 3.60
N LEU A 312 16.65 24.47 3.82
CA LEU A 312 17.36 24.86 5.04
C LEU A 312 17.47 26.40 5.17
N LYS A 313 17.74 27.13 4.09
CA LYS A 313 17.72 28.60 4.09
C LYS A 313 16.35 29.18 4.46
N TYR A 314 15.27 28.59 3.96
CA TYR A 314 13.92 29.00 4.34
C TYR A 314 13.63 28.79 5.82
N GLN A 315 14.16 27.73 6.42
CA GLN A 315 14.00 27.46 7.85
C GLN A 315 14.79 28.43 8.75
N THR A 316 15.96 28.89 8.31
CA THR A 316 16.78 29.87 9.05
C THR A 316 16.34 31.31 8.82
N GLY A 317 15.44 31.57 7.86
CA GLY A 317 14.96 32.90 7.51
C GLY A 317 15.94 33.68 6.61
N GLU A 318 16.96 33.01 6.07
CA GLU A 318 17.85 33.58 5.07
C GLU A 318 17.14 33.60 3.71
N LYS A 319 16.90 34.81 3.19
CA LYS A 319 16.31 35.03 1.86
C LYS A 319 17.37 35.01 0.78
#